data_AF-A0A8J6I1Q8-F1
#
_entry.id   AF-A0A8J6I1Q8-F1
#
_cell.length_a   1.000
_cell.length_b   1.000
_cell.length_c   1.000
_cell.angle_alpha   90.00
_cell.angle_beta   90.00
_cell.angle_gamma   90.00
#
_symmetry.space_group_name_H-M   'P 1'
#
loop_
_entity.id
_entity.type
_entity.pdbx_description
1 polymer ?
#
loop_
_entity_poly.entity_id
_entity_poly.type
_entity_poly.pdbx_seq_one_letter_code
_entity_poly.pdbx_strand_id
1 'polypeptide(L)'
;MKAVPLAERATLGALLIASSEVDPDSQVADRGAVHRWLRPDDFVDPWHAEVYRSIRALTTAGDPAGAEAVGRELFRRLGPTRGDVVRVAGLLHDLPPHAQAETYAVMVLEASLRRAAAGHGVLLRAGALQSSLDGSARPMLAIAAVVDDALDGAADRWAAATGQPRLDRARRAPAALRSATAGVGGALGADRLLAAHPRPTAREVADREATLIAALITHPSQIGATSAWLRPAALANRTWRPVYEAVLRLHTYGRPLDAVTVFWETQRSARTAGLGPDPASGTALIERNIATQPGHVARLVAGDHLRLAADHAAASLHTAAANPGLDLAEVLGTGHILAEALRAGSRPLDTESVDLARLATVHALPSAHVHRAGPVAG
;
A
#
# COMPACT_ATOMS: atom_id res chain seq x y z
N MET A 1 3.56 21.08 -8.30
CA MET A 1 4.86 21.65 -8.73
C MET A 1 4.68 22.35 -10.08
N LYS A 2 4.93 23.66 -10.17
CA LYS A 2 4.74 24.43 -11.42
C LYS A 2 5.79 24.15 -12.51
N ALA A 3 6.87 23.45 -12.17
CA ALA A 3 7.98 23.17 -13.10
C ALA A 3 7.75 21.95 -14.01
N VAL A 4 6.88 21.00 -13.63
CA VAL A 4 6.67 19.76 -14.41
C VAL A 4 6.14 20.03 -15.82
N PRO A 5 5.12 20.90 -16.03
CA PRO A 5 4.65 21.22 -17.38
C PRO A 5 5.72 21.86 -18.28
N LEU A 6 6.67 22.61 -17.70
CA LEU A 6 7.78 23.19 -18.45
C LEU A 6 8.77 22.10 -18.88
N ALA A 7 9.11 21.17 -17.98
CA ALA A 7 9.96 20.03 -18.30
C ALA A 7 9.32 19.14 -19.38
N GLU A 8 8.00 18.89 -19.31
CA GLU A 8 7.28 18.13 -20.33
C GLU A 8 7.35 18.82 -21.71
N ARG A 9 7.06 20.12 -21.78
CA ARG A 9 7.13 20.89 -23.03
C ARG A 9 8.55 20.88 -23.61
N ALA A 10 9.56 21.15 -22.77
CA ALA A 10 10.95 21.15 -23.20
C ALA A 10 11.44 19.76 -23.65
N THR A 11 11.01 18.69 -22.96
CA THR A 11 11.29 17.31 -23.37
C THR A 11 10.73 17.03 -24.75
N LEU A 12 9.44 17.32 -24.96
CA LEU A 12 8.79 17.05 -26.25
C LEU A 12 9.36 17.91 -27.37
N GLY A 13 9.59 19.21 -27.14
CA GLY A 13 10.19 20.10 -28.12
C GLY A 13 11.59 19.63 -28.54
N ALA A 14 12.45 19.27 -27.58
CA ALA A 14 13.78 18.75 -27.88
C ALA A 14 13.71 17.43 -28.68
N LEU A 15 12.80 16.53 -28.30
CA LEU A 15 12.56 15.28 -29.02
C LEU A 15 11.96 15.48 -30.41
N LEU A 16 11.37 16.63 -30.74
CA LEU A 16 10.86 16.94 -32.08
C LEU A 16 11.93 17.55 -33.00
N ILE A 17 12.94 18.22 -32.46
CA ILE A 17 14.05 18.82 -33.24
C ILE A 17 15.11 17.79 -33.62
N ALA A 18 15.37 16.82 -32.75
CA ALA A 18 16.38 15.77 -32.96
C ALA A 18 16.16 14.88 -34.22
N SER A 19 15.15 15.16 -35.06
CA SER A 19 14.79 14.43 -36.30
C SER A 19 15.11 15.25 -37.53
N SER A 20 15.32 16.56 -37.42
CA SER A 20 15.63 17.42 -38.57
C SER A 20 17.13 17.62 -38.78
N GLU A 21 17.96 17.45 -37.75
CA GLU A 21 19.40 17.68 -37.83
C GLU A 21 20.18 16.36 -37.85
N VAL A 22 20.62 15.97 -39.05
CA VAL A 22 21.75 15.05 -39.25
C VAL A 22 23.02 15.90 -39.20
N ASP A 23 23.31 16.49 -38.04
CA ASP A 23 24.61 17.13 -37.84
C ASP A 23 25.49 16.19 -37.01
N PRO A 24 26.53 15.56 -37.60
CA PRO A 24 27.35 14.55 -36.94
C PRO A 24 28.16 15.09 -35.75
N ASP A 25 28.32 16.42 -35.63
CA ASP A 25 29.08 17.07 -34.55
C ASP A 25 28.19 17.64 -33.42
N SER A 26 26.88 17.69 -33.61
CA SER A 26 25.95 18.11 -32.56
C SER A 26 25.70 16.96 -31.58
N GLN A 27 25.84 17.22 -30.28
CA GLN A 27 25.44 16.32 -29.18
C GLN A 27 23.90 16.21 -29.13
N VAL A 28 23.28 15.79 -30.23
CA VAL A 28 21.86 15.52 -30.32
C VAL A 28 21.59 14.31 -29.44
N ALA A 29 20.74 14.51 -28.43
CA ALA A 29 20.35 13.48 -27.49
C ALA A 29 19.95 12.19 -28.21
N ASP A 30 20.51 11.05 -27.77
CA ASP A 30 20.12 9.73 -28.25
C ASP A 30 18.64 9.49 -27.88
N ARG A 31 17.73 9.69 -28.83
CA ARG A 31 16.30 9.37 -28.66
C ARG A 31 16.09 7.93 -28.21
N GLY A 32 16.94 7.02 -28.71
CA GLY A 32 16.94 5.62 -28.32
C GLY A 32 17.18 5.47 -26.82
N ALA A 33 18.08 6.26 -26.24
CA ALA A 33 18.32 6.28 -24.81
C ALA A 33 17.05 6.66 -24.02
N VAL A 34 16.41 7.78 -24.35
CA VAL A 34 15.20 8.25 -23.65
C VAL A 34 14.03 7.26 -23.77
N HIS A 35 13.83 6.67 -24.95
CA HIS A 35 12.74 5.73 -25.20
C HIS A 35 12.84 4.40 -24.43
N ARG A 36 14.03 4.06 -23.91
CA ARG A 36 14.22 2.85 -23.09
C ARG A 36 13.59 2.96 -21.72
N TRP A 37 13.53 4.16 -21.14
CA TRP A 37 13.08 4.34 -19.75
C TRP A 37 11.88 5.31 -19.59
N LEU A 38 11.68 6.28 -20.49
CA LEU A 38 10.54 7.19 -20.46
C LEU A 38 9.34 6.61 -21.23
N ARG A 39 8.16 6.66 -20.62
CA ARG A 39 6.88 6.11 -21.09
C ARG A 39 5.85 7.24 -21.28
N PRO A 40 4.84 7.05 -22.14
CA PRO A 40 3.74 8.01 -22.26
C PRO A 40 3.04 8.33 -20.94
N ASP A 41 2.88 7.33 -20.07
CA ASP A 41 2.18 7.48 -18.79
C ASP A 41 2.97 8.31 -17.75
N ASP A 42 4.22 8.69 -18.04
CA ASP A 42 4.99 9.57 -17.15
C ASP A 42 4.60 11.05 -17.28
N PHE A 43 3.91 11.41 -18.36
CA PHE A 43 3.43 12.77 -18.57
C PHE A 43 2.15 13.00 -17.75
N VAL A 44 2.10 14.13 -17.06
CA VAL A 44 0.91 14.59 -16.32
C VAL A 44 -0.18 15.02 -17.29
N ASP A 45 0.19 15.76 -18.33
CA ASP A 45 -0.77 16.21 -19.34
C ASP A 45 -1.08 15.06 -20.32
N PRO A 46 -2.35 14.62 -20.42
CA PRO A 46 -2.74 13.56 -21.35
C PRO A 46 -2.40 13.87 -22.81
N TRP A 47 -2.43 15.14 -23.22
CA TRP A 47 -2.05 15.54 -24.57
C TRP A 47 -0.54 15.40 -24.79
N HIS A 48 0.29 15.76 -23.81
CA HIS A 48 1.74 15.51 -23.89
C HIS A 48 2.06 14.02 -23.98
N ALA A 49 1.32 13.17 -23.24
CA ALA A 49 1.44 11.72 -23.35
C ALA A 49 1.13 11.22 -24.79
N GLU A 50 0.11 11.76 -25.45
CA GLU A 50 -0.21 11.41 -26.84
C GLU A 50 0.86 11.88 -27.82
N VAL A 51 1.40 13.10 -27.65
CA VAL A 51 2.53 13.60 -28.46
C VAL A 51 3.72 12.65 -28.34
N TYR A 52 4.11 12.29 -27.11
CA TYR A 52 5.22 11.36 -26.88
C TYR A 52 4.95 9.97 -27.48
N ARG A 53 3.71 9.47 -27.35
CA ARG A 53 3.30 8.19 -27.95
C ARG A 53 3.44 8.20 -29.47
N SER A 54 3.08 9.30 -30.13
CA SER A 54 3.24 9.49 -31.57
C SER A 54 4.72 9.57 -31.99
N ILE A 55 5.56 10.31 -31.24
CA ILE A 55 7.02 10.34 -31.46
C ILE A 55 7.61 8.94 -31.41
N ARG A 56 7.25 8.15 -30.38
CA ARG A 56 7.73 6.76 -30.23
C ARG A 56 7.25 5.86 -31.36
N ALA A 57 5.99 5.97 -31.77
CA ALA A 57 5.43 5.16 -32.84
C ALA A 57 6.16 5.38 -34.17
N LEU A 58 6.37 6.65 -34.54
CA LEU A 58 7.13 7.02 -35.74
C LEU A 58 8.59 6.53 -35.66
N THR A 59 9.25 6.76 -34.54
CA THR A 59 10.65 6.31 -34.34
C THR A 59 10.78 4.79 -34.43
N THR A 60 9.82 4.04 -33.90
CA THR A 60 9.80 2.56 -33.99
C THR A 60 9.56 2.07 -35.41
N ALA A 61 8.79 2.82 -36.20
CA ALA A 61 8.57 2.53 -37.62
C ALA A 61 9.77 2.92 -38.51
N GLY A 62 10.77 3.60 -37.96
CA GLY A 62 11.89 4.17 -38.72
C GLY A 62 11.56 5.47 -39.44
N ASP A 63 10.39 6.06 -39.16
CA ASP A 63 9.94 7.31 -39.76
C ASP A 63 10.51 8.52 -39.00
N PRO A 64 10.76 9.66 -39.70
CA PRO A 64 11.22 10.87 -39.04
C PRO A 64 10.14 11.43 -38.12
N ALA A 65 10.41 11.44 -36.82
CA ALA A 65 9.52 11.97 -35.78
C ALA A 65 9.61 13.51 -35.65
N GLY A 66 9.52 14.23 -36.76
CA GLY A 66 9.48 15.71 -36.78
C GLY A 66 8.11 16.27 -36.40
N ALA A 67 8.04 17.57 -36.10
CA ALA A 67 6.80 18.23 -35.67
C ALA A 67 5.63 18.07 -36.66
N GLU A 68 5.89 18.15 -37.97
CA GLU A 68 4.85 17.95 -38.98
C GLU A 68 4.33 16.50 -38.99
N ALA A 69 5.23 15.52 -38.98
CA ALA A 69 4.86 14.10 -38.97
C ALA A 69 4.08 13.73 -37.71
N VAL A 70 4.51 14.22 -36.55
CA VAL A 70 3.81 14.04 -35.28
C VAL A 70 2.45 14.72 -35.28
N GLY A 71 2.35 15.95 -35.80
CA GLY A 71 1.08 16.67 -35.94
C GLY A 71 0.08 15.92 -36.83
N ARG A 72 0.55 15.38 -37.96
CA ARG A 72 -0.26 14.55 -38.86
C ARG A 72 -0.73 13.27 -38.17
N GLU A 73 0.14 12.62 -37.42
CA GLU A 73 -0.19 11.39 -36.69
C GLU A 73 -1.20 11.64 -35.56
N LEU A 74 -1.06 12.75 -34.82
CA LEU A 74 -2.02 13.17 -33.80
C LEU A 74 -3.38 13.50 -34.42
N PHE A 75 -3.40 14.23 -35.53
CA PHE A 75 -4.62 14.52 -36.27
C PHE A 75 -5.33 13.24 -36.72
N ARG A 76 -4.58 12.28 -37.27
CA ARG A 76 -5.11 10.99 -37.72
C ARG A 76 -5.70 10.17 -36.56
N ARG A 77 -5.02 10.12 -35.41
CA ARG A 77 -5.42 9.27 -34.26
C ARG A 77 -6.52 9.89 -33.40
N LEU A 78 -6.48 11.20 -33.18
CA LEU A 78 -7.33 11.89 -32.21
C LEU A 78 -8.39 12.79 -32.88
N GLY A 79 -8.27 13.03 -34.18
CA GLY A 79 -9.11 13.96 -34.93
C GLY A 79 -8.69 15.43 -34.76
N PRO A 80 -9.34 16.35 -35.51
CA PRO A 80 -8.97 17.77 -35.56
C PRO A 80 -9.01 18.47 -34.20
N THR A 81 -10.04 18.19 -33.39
CA THR A 81 -10.27 18.90 -32.11
C THR A 81 -9.30 18.48 -31.02
N ARG A 82 -8.96 17.19 -30.94
CA ARG A 82 -8.09 16.66 -29.87
C ARG A 82 -6.63 16.57 -30.29
N GLY A 83 -6.34 16.52 -31.59
CA GLY A 83 -4.97 16.48 -32.11
C GLY A 83 -4.20 17.78 -31.86
N ASP A 84 -4.88 18.94 -31.97
CA ASP A 84 -4.34 20.29 -31.72
C ASP A 84 -2.93 20.49 -32.29
N VAL A 85 -2.83 20.47 -33.63
CA VAL A 85 -1.56 20.56 -34.36
C VAL A 85 -0.85 21.90 -34.08
N VAL A 86 -1.60 22.96 -33.81
CA VAL A 86 -1.04 24.29 -33.47
C VAL A 86 -0.24 24.22 -32.17
N ARG A 87 -0.74 23.46 -31.17
CA ARG A 87 -0.03 23.28 -29.91
C ARG A 87 1.29 22.54 -30.06
N VAL A 88 1.47 21.71 -31.10
CA VAL A 88 2.77 21.07 -31.41
C VAL A 88 3.83 22.12 -31.80
N ALA A 89 3.46 23.15 -32.57
CA ALA A 89 4.37 24.25 -32.89
C ALA A 89 4.76 25.04 -31.64
N GLY A 90 3.84 25.18 -30.68
CA GLY A 90 4.13 25.77 -29.37
C GLY A 90 5.29 25.07 -28.65
N LEU A 91 5.34 23.73 -28.67
CA LEU A 91 6.41 22.96 -28.04
C LEU A 91 7.81 23.30 -28.56
N LEU A 92 7.93 23.65 -29.84
CA LEU A 92 9.19 24.10 -30.43
C LEU A 92 9.52 25.54 -30.02
N HIS A 93 8.51 26.40 -29.91
CA HIS A 93 8.68 27.80 -29.55
C HIS A 93 9.16 27.98 -28.11
N ASP A 94 8.71 27.14 -27.18
CA ASP A 94 9.11 27.24 -25.76
C ASP A 94 10.47 26.60 -25.45
N LEU A 95 11.17 26.11 -26.46
CA LEU A 95 12.38 25.33 -26.26
C LEU A 95 13.55 26.24 -25.83
N PRO A 96 14.29 25.88 -24.75
CA PRO A 96 15.47 26.63 -24.36
C PRO A 96 16.55 26.63 -25.46
N PRO A 97 17.38 27.69 -25.58
CA PRO A 97 18.41 27.81 -26.64
C PRO A 97 19.42 26.66 -26.70
N HIS A 98 19.65 25.96 -25.59
CA HIS A 98 20.51 24.77 -25.49
C HIS A 98 19.69 23.59 -24.97
N ALA A 99 18.81 23.07 -25.82
CA ALA A 99 17.87 22.03 -25.45
C ALA A 99 18.58 20.68 -25.18
N GLN A 100 18.38 20.13 -23.98
CA GLN A 100 18.91 18.82 -23.59
C GLN A 100 17.75 17.87 -23.30
N ALA A 101 17.35 17.08 -24.30
CA ALA A 101 16.17 16.22 -24.18
C ALA A 101 16.26 15.24 -22.99
N GLU A 102 17.44 14.64 -22.78
CA GLU A 102 17.68 13.68 -21.70
C GLU A 102 17.49 14.33 -20.33
N THR A 103 18.11 15.49 -20.09
CA THR A 103 18.00 16.24 -18.84
C THR A 103 16.54 16.56 -18.49
N TYR A 104 15.76 17.07 -19.45
CA TYR A 104 14.34 17.36 -19.20
C TYR A 104 13.51 16.09 -19.02
N ALA A 105 13.81 15.03 -19.77
CA ALA A 105 13.14 13.74 -19.65
C ALA A 105 13.37 13.11 -18.28
N VAL A 106 14.57 13.26 -17.68
CA VAL A 106 14.84 12.82 -16.31
C VAL A 106 13.94 13.55 -15.31
N MET A 107 13.72 14.85 -15.47
CA MET A 107 12.80 15.62 -14.60
C MET A 107 11.35 15.13 -14.73
N VAL A 108 10.90 14.81 -15.94
CA VAL A 108 9.56 14.23 -16.18
C VAL A 108 9.45 12.85 -15.51
N LEU A 109 10.46 12.00 -15.69
CA LEU A 109 10.53 10.69 -15.06
C LEU A 109 10.49 10.79 -13.53
N GLU A 110 11.34 11.63 -12.94
CA GLU A 110 11.38 11.82 -11.49
C GLU A 110 10.00 12.23 -10.94
N ALA A 111 9.39 13.22 -11.57
CA ALA A 111 8.05 13.67 -11.20
C ALA A 111 7.00 12.55 -11.34
N SER A 112 7.11 11.72 -12.38
CA SER A 112 6.24 10.55 -12.58
C SER A 112 6.41 9.51 -11.48
N LEU A 113 7.65 9.12 -11.18
CA LEU A 113 7.96 8.09 -10.18
C LEU A 113 7.54 8.54 -8.77
N ARG A 114 7.70 9.83 -8.44
CA ARG A 114 7.16 10.41 -7.19
C ARG A 114 5.63 10.31 -7.13
N ARG A 115 4.92 10.64 -8.21
CA ARG A 115 3.45 10.48 -8.27
C ARG A 115 3.03 9.02 -8.12
N ALA A 116 3.74 8.10 -8.79
CA ALA A 116 3.49 6.67 -8.68
C ALA A 116 3.69 6.16 -7.24
N ALA A 117 4.81 6.54 -6.60
CA ALA A 117 5.08 6.23 -5.20
C ALA A 117 3.97 6.73 -4.27
N ALA A 118 3.54 7.99 -4.41
CA ALA A 118 2.40 8.51 -3.66
C ALA A 118 1.11 7.72 -3.90
N GLY A 119 0.86 7.29 -5.16
CA GLY A 119 -0.27 6.46 -5.53
C GLY A 119 -0.27 5.07 -4.89
N HIS A 120 0.89 4.47 -4.65
CA HIS A 120 1.00 3.17 -3.96
C HIS A 120 0.43 3.22 -2.53
N GLY A 121 0.44 4.39 -1.86
CA GLY A 121 -0.21 4.57 -0.58
C GLY A 121 -1.73 4.30 -0.61
N VAL A 122 -2.40 4.60 -1.74
CA VAL A 122 -3.82 4.26 -1.95
C VAL A 122 -4.02 2.76 -1.98
N LEU A 123 -3.17 2.04 -2.73
CA LEU A 123 -3.23 0.58 -2.83
C LEU A 123 -3.01 -0.07 -1.46
N LEU A 124 -1.99 0.35 -0.72
CA LEU A 124 -1.71 -0.18 0.63
C LEU A 124 -2.91 -0.02 1.58
N ARG A 125 -3.57 1.14 1.57
CA ARG A 125 -4.81 1.36 2.36
C ARG A 125 -5.93 0.43 1.95
N ALA A 126 -6.14 0.23 0.65
CA ALA A 126 -7.16 -0.69 0.15
C ALA A 126 -6.84 -2.15 0.52
N GLY A 127 -5.58 -2.57 0.46
CA GLY A 127 -5.14 -3.90 0.89
C GLY A 127 -5.38 -4.15 2.39
N ALA A 128 -5.11 -3.14 3.22
CA ALA A 128 -5.38 -3.18 4.67
C ALA A 128 -6.88 -3.26 4.97
N LEU A 129 -7.69 -2.44 4.29
CA LEU A 129 -9.16 -2.49 4.40
C LEU A 129 -9.69 -3.86 4.00
N GLN A 130 -9.31 -4.38 2.84
CA GLN A 130 -9.77 -5.69 2.37
C GLN A 130 -9.37 -6.80 3.34
N SER A 131 -8.15 -6.77 3.87
CA SER A 131 -7.67 -7.72 4.88
C SER A 131 -8.49 -7.66 6.17
N SER A 132 -8.87 -6.45 6.59
CA SER A 132 -9.74 -6.24 7.75
C SER A 132 -11.16 -6.75 7.53
N LEU A 133 -11.71 -6.62 6.32
CA LEU A 133 -13.04 -7.13 5.96
C LEU A 133 -13.05 -8.65 5.85
N ASP A 134 -12.02 -9.22 5.23
CA ASP A 134 -11.89 -10.67 5.01
C ASP A 134 -11.42 -11.41 6.27
N GLY A 135 -10.86 -10.69 7.25
CA GLY A 135 -10.24 -11.28 8.44
C GLY A 135 -9.03 -12.14 8.09
N SER A 136 -8.27 -11.79 7.04
CA SER A 136 -7.08 -12.53 6.60
C SER A 136 -5.98 -11.58 6.13
N ALA A 137 -4.72 -11.98 6.29
CA ALA A 137 -3.56 -11.23 5.82
C ALA A 137 -3.40 -11.24 4.28
N ARG A 138 -4.06 -12.18 3.58
CA ARG A 138 -3.84 -12.46 2.15
C ARG A 138 -3.96 -11.23 1.24
N PRO A 139 -5.00 -10.38 1.34
CA PRO A 139 -5.11 -9.20 0.48
C PRO A 139 -3.95 -8.22 0.69
N MET A 140 -3.55 -7.97 1.94
CA MET A 140 -2.43 -7.08 2.25
C MET A 140 -1.10 -7.64 1.72
N LEU A 141 -0.86 -8.95 1.85
CA LEU A 141 0.35 -9.58 1.32
C LEU A 141 0.44 -9.46 -0.21
N ALA A 142 -0.68 -9.68 -0.91
CA ALA A 142 -0.76 -9.55 -2.36
C ALA A 142 -0.49 -8.11 -2.81
N ILE A 143 -1.16 -7.13 -2.18
CA ILE A 143 -0.97 -5.71 -2.48
C ILE A 143 0.45 -5.25 -2.17
N ALA A 144 1.03 -5.67 -1.05
CA ALA A 144 2.40 -5.32 -0.71
C ALA A 144 3.39 -5.87 -1.74
N ALA A 145 3.19 -7.10 -2.26
CA ALA A 145 4.03 -7.66 -3.32
C ALA A 145 3.91 -6.86 -4.64
N VAL A 146 2.69 -6.49 -5.02
CA VAL A 146 2.40 -5.62 -6.17
C VAL A 146 3.10 -4.26 -6.03
N VAL A 147 3.09 -3.67 -4.83
CA VAL A 147 3.77 -2.39 -4.56
C VAL A 147 5.29 -2.56 -4.61
N ASP A 148 5.86 -3.60 -4.02
CA ASP A 148 7.30 -3.86 -4.09
C ASP A 148 7.78 -4.04 -5.54
N ASP A 149 7.08 -4.84 -6.34
CA ASP A 149 7.41 -5.03 -7.77
C ASP A 149 7.36 -3.70 -8.55
N ALA A 150 6.40 -2.82 -8.21
CA ALA A 150 6.28 -1.51 -8.85
C ALA A 150 7.40 -0.55 -8.41
N LEU A 151 7.81 -0.59 -7.14
CA LEU A 151 8.92 0.20 -6.62
C LEU A 151 10.27 -0.27 -7.20
N ASP A 152 10.48 -1.58 -7.33
CA ASP A 152 11.64 -2.16 -8.01
C ASP A 152 11.66 -1.70 -9.48
N GLY A 153 10.52 -1.80 -10.18
CA GLY A 153 10.39 -1.30 -11.55
C GLY A 153 10.67 0.20 -11.69
N ALA A 154 10.34 1.00 -10.68
CA ALA A 154 10.67 2.42 -10.63
C ALA A 154 12.17 2.65 -10.41
N ALA A 155 12.79 1.92 -9.48
CA ALA A 155 14.23 1.99 -9.22
C ALA A 155 15.04 1.59 -10.46
N ASP A 156 14.60 0.55 -11.17
CA ASP A 156 15.19 0.08 -12.41
C ASP A 156 15.21 1.15 -13.49
N ARG A 157 14.08 1.85 -13.65
CA ARG A 157 13.94 2.94 -14.63
C ARG A 157 14.75 4.17 -14.24
N TRP A 158 14.79 4.50 -12.95
CA TRP A 158 15.59 5.62 -12.45
C TRP A 158 17.07 5.39 -12.69
N ALA A 159 17.59 4.21 -12.33
CA ALA A 159 18.98 3.84 -12.57
C ALA A 159 19.35 3.87 -14.06
N ALA A 160 18.44 3.43 -14.94
CA ALA A 160 18.66 3.49 -16.39
C ALA A 160 18.69 4.92 -16.94
N ALA A 161 18.00 5.87 -16.31
CA ALA A 161 17.93 7.26 -16.73
C ALA A 161 19.09 8.12 -16.20
N THR A 162 19.59 7.85 -14.99
CA THR A 162 20.63 8.67 -14.34
C THR A 162 22.01 8.02 -14.34
N GLY A 163 22.10 6.73 -14.69
CA GLY A 163 23.34 5.94 -14.54
C GLY A 163 23.73 5.67 -13.09
N GLN A 164 22.91 6.06 -12.12
CA GLN A 164 23.18 5.82 -10.70
C GLN A 164 22.96 4.34 -10.35
N PRO A 165 23.86 3.75 -9.53
CA PRO A 165 23.68 2.38 -9.06
C PRO A 165 22.46 2.29 -8.13
N ARG A 166 21.78 1.14 -8.17
CA ARG A 166 20.68 0.86 -7.24
C ARG A 166 21.23 0.83 -5.82
N LEU A 167 20.49 1.42 -4.88
CA LEU A 167 20.66 1.08 -3.47
C LEU A 167 20.27 -0.40 -3.33
N ASP A 168 21.27 -1.23 -3.07
CA ASP A 168 21.15 -2.68 -3.17
C ASP A 168 20.07 -3.22 -2.22
N ARG A 169 19.10 -3.97 -2.77
CA ARG A 169 18.34 -4.98 -2.03
C ARG A 169 18.19 -6.23 -2.88
N ALA A 170 18.73 -7.33 -2.38
CA ALA A 170 18.58 -8.64 -2.98
C ALA A 170 17.16 -9.18 -2.74
N ARG A 171 16.27 -9.09 -3.74
CA ARG A 171 15.22 -10.08 -4.01
C ARG A 171 14.55 -9.77 -5.36
N ARG A 172 14.67 -10.68 -6.33
CA ARG A 172 13.87 -10.65 -7.56
C ARG A 172 12.62 -11.49 -7.34
N ALA A 173 11.43 -10.90 -7.49
CA ALA A 173 10.19 -11.66 -7.66
C ALA A 173 9.99 -12.08 -9.14
N PRO A 174 9.18 -13.12 -9.43
CA PRO A 174 8.95 -13.59 -10.80
C PRO A 174 8.18 -12.59 -11.66
N ALA A 175 8.50 -12.57 -12.96
CA ALA A 175 7.99 -11.64 -13.97
C ALA A 175 6.45 -11.55 -14.13
N ALA A 176 5.69 -12.50 -13.58
CA ALA A 176 4.27 -12.68 -13.87
C ALA A 176 3.32 -11.64 -13.23
N LEU A 177 3.76 -10.87 -12.23
CA LEU A 177 2.93 -9.83 -11.58
C LEU A 177 3.00 -8.45 -12.25
N ARG A 178 3.92 -8.24 -13.21
CA ARG A 178 4.14 -6.95 -13.90
C ARG A 178 2.95 -6.46 -14.74
N SER A 179 2.02 -7.35 -15.09
CA SER A 179 0.84 -6.99 -15.89
C SER A 179 -0.38 -6.57 -15.06
N ALA A 180 -0.38 -6.80 -13.74
CA ALA A 180 -1.48 -6.42 -12.85
C ALA A 180 -1.31 -4.99 -12.28
N THR A 181 -0.09 -4.44 -12.31
CA THR A 181 0.25 -3.07 -11.89
C THR A 181 0.11 -2.03 -12.99
N ALA A 182 -0.19 -2.44 -14.23
CA ALA A 182 -0.39 -1.53 -15.34
C ALA A 182 -1.78 -0.88 -15.24
N GLY A 183 -1.92 0.16 -14.43
CA GLY A 183 -2.95 1.16 -14.68
C GLY A 183 -3.45 1.96 -13.49
N VAL A 184 -3.77 3.21 -13.79
CA VAL A 184 -4.71 4.10 -13.11
C VAL A 184 -6.01 3.37 -12.69
N GLY A 185 -6.40 2.30 -13.40
CA GLY A 185 -7.58 1.48 -13.08
C GLY A 185 -7.55 0.79 -11.71
N GLY A 186 -6.38 0.32 -11.25
CA GLY A 186 -6.25 -0.30 -9.92
C GLY A 186 -6.45 0.73 -8.80
N ALA A 187 -5.89 1.94 -8.98
CA ALA A 187 -6.07 3.04 -8.04
C ALA A 187 -7.52 3.53 -8.01
N LEU A 188 -8.20 3.64 -9.16
CA LEU A 188 -9.62 4.04 -9.21
C LEU A 188 -10.53 3.03 -8.49
N GLY A 189 -10.27 1.74 -8.62
CA GLY A 189 -11.00 0.71 -7.86
C GLY A 189 -10.73 0.80 -6.35
N ALA A 190 -9.47 0.99 -5.97
CA ALA A 190 -9.06 1.17 -4.58
C ALA A 190 -9.70 2.42 -3.94
N ASP A 191 -9.73 3.55 -4.65
CA ASP A 191 -10.35 4.78 -4.16
C ASP A 191 -11.86 4.61 -3.94
N ARG A 192 -12.56 3.92 -4.85
CA ARG A 192 -13.98 3.59 -4.66
C ARG A 192 -14.22 2.70 -3.46
N LEU A 193 -13.37 1.68 -3.27
CA LEU A 193 -13.46 0.77 -2.11
C LEU A 193 -13.27 1.55 -0.80
N LEU A 194 -12.27 2.43 -0.73
CA LEU A 194 -12.00 3.29 0.42
C LEU A 194 -13.13 4.28 0.69
N ALA A 195 -13.71 4.87 -0.36
CA ALA A 195 -14.85 5.79 -0.23
C ALA A 195 -16.10 5.08 0.31
N ALA A 196 -16.32 3.81 -0.07
CA ALA A 196 -17.44 3.00 0.40
C ALA A 196 -17.29 2.55 1.87
N HIS A 197 -16.06 2.54 2.42
CA HIS A 197 -15.77 2.07 3.78
C HIS A 197 -15.00 3.12 4.58
N PRO A 198 -15.72 4.07 5.22
CA PRO A 198 -15.11 5.09 6.04
C PRO A 198 -14.14 4.51 7.10
N ARG A 199 -13.16 5.33 7.46
CA ARG A 199 -12.17 4.98 8.48
C ARG A 199 -12.84 4.82 9.84
N PRO A 200 -12.42 3.85 10.67
CA PRO A 200 -12.89 3.76 12.03
C PRO A 200 -12.43 5.01 12.78
N THR A 201 -13.32 5.57 13.58
CA THR A 201 -13.01 6.69 14.46
C THR A 201 -12.07 6.24 15.58
N ALA A 202 -11.28 7.16 16.11
CA ALA A 202 -10.38 6.85 17.24
C ALA A 202 -11.14 6.28 18.45
N ARG A 203 -12.41 6.70 18.63
CA ARG A 203 -13.29 6.16 19.66
C ARG A 203 -13.68 4.71 19.39
N GLU A 204 -14.10 4.35 18.18
CA GLU A 204 -14.46 2.97 17.85
C GLU A 204 -13.28 2.00 18.03
N VAL A 205 -12.08 2.41 17.60
CA VAL A 205 -10.86 1.63 17.83
C VAL A 205 -10.61 1.45 19.33
N ALA A 206 -10.69 2.54 20.10
CA ALA A 206 -10.48 2.48 21.54
C ALA A 206 -11.53 1.63 22.27
N ASP A 207 -12.80 1.67 21.85
CA ASP A 207 -13.89 0.88 22.41
C ASP A 207 -13.69 -0.63 22.12
N ARG A 208 -13.23 -0.99 20.92
CA ARG A 208 -12.88 -2.38 20.56
C ARG A 208 -11.65 -2.89 21.32
N GLU A 209 -10.64 -2.05 21.51
CA GLU A 209 -9.49 -2.39 22.36
C GLU A 209 -9.92 -2.64 23.81
N ALA A 210 -10.78 -1.78 24.38
CA ALA A 210 -11.32 -1.99 25.73
C ALA A 210 -12.11 -3.31 25.82
N THR A 211 -12.89 -3.61 24.78
CA THR A 211 -13.66 -4.85 24.67
C THR A 211 -12.75 -6.08 24.60
N LEU A 212 -11.65 -6.01 23.84
CA LEU A 212 -10.66 -7.08 23.78
C LEU A 212 -10.02 -7.30 25.15
N ILE A 213 -9.59 -6.24 25.82
CA ILE A 213 -8.94 -6.34 27.14
C ILE A 213 -9.92 -6.93 28.16
N ALA A 214 -11.18 -6.50 28.15
CA ALA A 214 -12.23 -7.06 28.98
C ALA A 214 -12.43 -8.57 28.71
N ALA A 215 -12.47 -8.99 27.45
CA ALA A 215 -12.60 -10.40 27.07
C ALA A 215 -11.37 -11.24 27.45
N LEU A 216 -10.16 -10.67 27.44
CA LEU A 216 -8.94 -11.35 27.87
C LEU A 216 -8.92 -11.62 29.38
N ILE A 217 -9.52 -10.75 30.19
CA ILE A 217 -9.66 -10.96 31.64
C ILE A 217 -10.55 -12.17 31.92
N THR A 218 -11.61 -12.37 31.13
CA THR A 218 -12.53 -13.52 31.27
C THR A 218 -12.00 -14.79 30.61
N HIS A 219 -11.02 -14.68 29.70
CA HIS A 219 -10.41 -15.80 28.99
C HIS A 219 -8.88 -15.78 29.03
N PRO A 220 -8.25 -16.06 30.19
CA PRO A 220 -6.80 -15.94 30.35
C PRO A 220 -5.95 -16.78 29.38
N SER A 221 -6.49 -17.89 28.86
CA SER A 221 -5.78 -18.76 27.89
C SER A 221 -5.44 -18.06 26.57
N GLN A 222 -6.14 -16.97 26.23
CA GLN A 222 -5.93 -16.22 24.99
C GLN A 222 -4.87 -15.11 25.12
N ILE A 223 -4.42 -14.79 26.35
CA ILE A 223 -3.46 -13.69 26.59
C ILE A 223 -2.13 -13.94 25.89
N GLY A 224 -1.63 -15.19 25.89
CA GLY A 224 -0.39 -15.54 25.20
C GLY A 224 -0.45 -15.25 23.69
N ALA A 225 -1.54 -15.65 23.04
CA ALA A 225 -1.75 -15.43 21.61
C ALA A 225 -1.88 -13.93 21.28
N THR A 226 -2.64 -13.17 22.08
CA THR A 226 -2.80 -11.72 21.85
C THR A 226 -1.52 -10.94 22.14
N SER A 227 -0.82 -11.25 23.23
CA SER A 227 0.41 -10.56 23.63
C SER A 227 1.59 -10.80 22.68
N ALA A 228 1.56 -11.87 21.88
CA ALA A 228 2.56 -12.14 20.86
C ALA A 228 2.64 -11.02 19.80
N TRP A 229 1.52 -10.35 19.52
CA TRP A 229 1.45 -9.29 18.50
C TRP A 229 0.99 -7.93 19.04
N LEU A 230 0.13 -7.88 20.06
CA LEU A 230 -0.39 -6.64 20.63
C LEU A 230 0.46 -6.20 21.83
N ARG A 231 1.33 -5.21 21.62
CA ARG A 231 2.09 -4.56 22.69
C ARG A 231 1.28 -3.44 23.34
N PRO A 232 1.44 -3.16 24.65
CA PRO A 232 0.74 -2.05 25.31
C PRO A 232 0.93 -0.69 24.63
N ALA A 233 2.14 -0.43 24.13
CA ALA A 233 2.46 0.80 23.41
C ALA A 233 1.67 0.99 22.11
N ALA A 234 1.14 -0.10 21.52
CA ALA A 234 0.33 -0.06 20.29
C ALA A 234 -1.15 0.30 20.55
N LEU A 235 -1.63 0.26 21.80
CA LEU A 235 -3.01 0.59 22.12
C LEU A 235 -3.28 2.08 21.94
N ALA A 236 -4.31 2.42 21.17
CA ALA A 236 -4.82 3.78 21.02
C ALA A 236 -5.55 4.24 22.30
N ASN A 237 -6.20 3.31 23.01
CA ASN A 237 -6.94 3.54 24.23
C ASN A 237 -5.98 3.75 25.42
N ARG A 238 -5.63 5.01 25.67
CA ARG A 238 -4.77 5.41 26.79
C ARG A 238 -5.35 5.02 28.16
N THR A 239 -6.68 4.97 28.29
CA THR A 239 -7.36 4.62 29.54
C THR A 239 -7.26 3.13 29.84
N TRP A 240 -7.36 2.27 28.83
CA TRP A 240 -7.31 0.81 29.01
C TRP A 240 -5.90 0.21 28.86
N ARG A 241 -4.93 0.97 28.35
CA ARG A 241 -3.53 0.54 28.28
C ARG A 241 -2.96 0.08 29.64
N PRO A 242 -3.12 0.82 30.76
CA PRO A 242 -2.65 0.37 32.07
C PRO A 242 -3.29 -0.95 32.53
N VAL A 243 -4.56 -1.16 32.18
CA VAL A 243 -5.28 -2.40 32.48
C VAL A 243 -4.67 -3.56 31.71
N TYR A 244 -4.38 -3.38 30.42
CA TYR A 244 -3.72 -4.40 29.62
C TYR A 244 -2.31 -4.73 30.13
N GLU A 245 -1.53 -3.72 30.55
CA GLU A 245 -0.24 -3.93 31.18
C GLU A 245 -0.33 -4.76 32.48
N ALA A 246 -1.35 -4.49 33.30
CA ALA A 246 -1.62 -5.26 34.51
C ALA A 246 -1.99 -6.72 34.18
N VAL A 247 -2.83 -6.95 33.16
CA VAL A 247 -3.19 -8.29 32.67
C VAL A 247 -1.96 -9.07 32.23
N LEU A 248 -1.09 -8.47 31.40
CA LEU A 248 0.14 -9.12 30.94
C LEU A 248 1.08 -9.47 32.09
N ARG A 249 1.19 -8.57 33.08
CA ARG A 249 2.05 -8.78 34.24
C ARG A 249 1.55 -9.92 35.12
N LEU A 250 0.25 -9.92 35.45
CA LEU A 250 -0.38 -10.98 36.23
C LEU A 250 -0.24 -12.33 35.53
N HIS A 251 -0.45 -12.36 34.21
CA HIS A 251 -0.25 -13.56 33.40
C HIS A 251 1.19 -14.07 33.46
N THR A 252 2.18 -13.18 33.28
CA THR A 252 3.60 -13.52 33.32
C THR A 252 4.02 -14.11 34.68
N TYR A 253 3.44 -13.61 35.77
CA TYR A 253 3.71 -14.10 37.13
C TYR A 253 2.84 -15.30 37.56
N GLY A 254 1.98 -15.82 36.68
CA GLY A 254 1.07 -16.92 37.02
C GLY A 254 0.11 -16.58 38.16
N ARG A 255 -0.25 -15.29 38.32
CA ARG A 255 -1.19 -14.82 39.34
C ARG A 255 -2.64 -14.95 38.85
N PRO A 256 -3.63 -15.05 39.76
CA PRO A 256 -5.05 -15.05 39.39
C PRO A 256 -5.41 -13.83 38.52
N LEU A 257 -6.23 -14.07 37.51
CA LEU A 257 -6.75 -13.05 36.60
C LEU A 257 -8.26 -12.97 36.76
N ASP A 258 -8.68 -11.94 37.47
CA ASP A 258 -10.08 -11.55 37.67
C ASP A 258 -10.15 -10.01 37.76
N ALA A 259 -11.35 -9.44 37.67
CA ALA A 259 -11.54 -8.00 37.65
C ALA A 259 -10.92 -7.30 38.88
N VAL A 260 -11.05 -7.87 40.08
CA VAL A 260 -10.52 -7.29 41.31
C VAL A 260 -9.00 -7.29 41.28
N THR A 261 -8.38 -8.43 40.97
CA THR A 261 -6.92 -8.54 40.92
C THR A 261 -6.32 -7.62 39.85
N VAL A 262 -6.96 -7.52 38.68
CA VAL A 262 -6.51 -6.64 37.59
C VAL A 262 -6.61 -5.16 37.95
N PHE A 263 -7.74 -4.70 38.51
CA PHE A 263 -7.89 -3.29 38.88
C PHE A 263 -7.01 -2.91 40.09
N TRP A 264 -6.79 -3.84 41.02
CA TRP A 264 -5.83 -3.66 42.11
C TRP A 264 -4.41 -3.44 41.56
N GLU A 265 -3.94 -4.29 40.65
CA GLU A 265 -2.61 -4.15 40.04
C GLU A 265 -2.50 -2.90 39.13
N THR A 266 -3.58 -2.54 38.45
CA THR A 266 -3.66 -1.31 37.66
C THR A 266 -3.48 -0.09 38.57
N GLN A 267 -4.20 -0.04 39.69
CA GLN A 267 -4.08 1.05 40.69
C GLN A 267 -2.68 1.09 41.31
N ARG A 268 -2.13 -0.07 41.69
CA ARG A 268 -0.77 -0.18 42.24
C ARG A 268 0.29 0.38 41.27
N SER A 269 0.05 0.23 39.97
CA SER A 269 0.97 0.66 38.90
C SER A 269 0.69 2.06 38.38
N ALA A 270 -0.32 2.76 38.92
CA ALA A 270 -0.82 4.00 38.33
C ALA A 270 0.24 5.10 38.21
N ARG A 271 1.23 5.12 39.12
CA ARG A 271 2.34 6.09 39.08
C ARG A 271 3.22 5.96 37.83
N THR A 272 3.34 4.75 37.27
CA THR A 272 4.22 4.47 36.13
C THR A 272 3.43 4.21 34.85
N ALA A 273 2.30 3.51 34.94
CA ALA A 273 1.49 3.13 33.78
C ALA A 273 0.42 4.18 33.43
N GLY A 274 0.07 5.06 34.36
CA GLY A 274 -1.05 5.99 34.26
C GLY A 274 -2.33 5.43 34.88
N LEU A 275 -3.37 6.27 34.95
CA LEU A 275 -4.65 5.90 35.53
C LEU A 275 -5.46 5.03 34.55
N GLY A 276 -5.99 3.92 35.05
CA GLY A 276 -6.97 3.10 34.34
C GLY A 276 -8.36 3.75 34.30
N PRO A 277 -9.36 3.07 33.72
CA PRO A 277 -10.74 3.49 33.88
C PRO A 277 -11.16 3.39 35.35
N ASP A 278 -12.27 4.06 35.69
CA ASP A 278 -12.94 3.84 36.96
C ASP A 278 -13.23 2.33 37.16
N PRO A 279 -12.86 1.71 38.30
CA PRO A 279 -13.01 0.27 38.51
C PRO A 279 -14.45 -0.24 38.40
N ALA A 280 -15.45 0.55 38.82
CA ALA A 280 -16.85 0.14 38.72
C ALA A 280 -17.29 0.09 37.24
N SER A 281 -16.96 1.13 36.48
CA SER A 281 -17.20 1.20 35.03
C SER A 281 -16.46 0.10 34.27
N GLY A 282 -15.21 -0.17 34.65
CA GLY A 282 -14.39 -1.22 34.05
C GLY A 282 -14.92 -2.63 34.34
N THR A 283 -15.36 -2.89 35.57
CA THR A 283 -15.98 -4.17 35.96
C THR A 283 -17.27 -4.40 35.20
N ALA A 284 -18.12 -3.38 35.08
CA ALA A 284 -19.35 -3.47 34.29
C ALA A 284 -19.07 -3.77 32.80
N LEU A 285 -17.96 -3.27 32.22
CA LEU A 285 -17.58 -3.62 30.86
C LEU A 285 -17.13 -5.09 30.74
N ILE A 286 -16.38 -5.58 31.73
CA ILE A 286 -15.96 -7.00 31.81
C ILE A 286 -17.19 -7.90 31.86
N GLU A 287 -18.13 -7.61 32.75
CA GLU A 287 -19.37 -8.38 32.92
C GLU A 287 -20.19 -8.45 31.63
N ARG A 288 -20.33 -7.33 30.92
CA ARG A 288 -21.03 -7.28 29.62
C ARG A 288 -20.36 -8.12 28.53
N ASN A 289 -19.08 -8.43 28.68
CA ASN A 289 -18.27 -9.13 27.68
C ASN A 289 -17.84 -10.53 28.11
N ILE A 290 -18.48 -11.13 29.13
CA ILE A 290 -18.15 -12.49 29.59
C ILE A 290 -18.30 -13.52 28.46
N ALA A 291 -19.32 -13.40 27.61
CA ALA A 291 -19.56 -14.33 26.50
C ALA A 291 -18.79 -13.96 25.21
N THR A 292 -18.04 -12.86 25.22
CA THR A 292 -17.34 -12.36 24.03
C THR A 292 -16.12 -13.21 23.75
N GLN A 293 -16.04 -13.79 22.56
CA GLN A 293 -14.90 -14.59 22.11
C GLN A 293 -13.69 -13.68 21.83
N PRO A 294 -12.57 -13.80 22.58
CA PRO A 294 -11.44 -12.88 22.45
C PRO A 294 -10.82 -12.88 21.05
N GLY A 295 -10.78 -14.03 20.37
CA GLY A 295 -10.16 -14.10 19.05
C GLY A 295 -10.94 -13.39 17.95
N HIS A 296 -12.27 -13.32 18.05
CA HIS A 296 -13.08 -12.48 17.15
C HIS A 296 -12.75 -10.99 17.33
N VAL A 297 -12.75 -10.51 18.57
CA VAL A 297 -12.43 -9.10 18.88
C VAL A 297 -10.96 -8.79 18.58
N ALA A 298 -10.05 -9.73 18.82
CA ALA A 298 -8.64 -9.61 18.48
C ALA A 298 -8.44 -9.38 16.99
N ARG A 299 -9.19 -10.08 16.12
CA ARG A 299 -9.17 -9.83 14.67
C ARG A 299 -9.70 -8.45 14.30
N LEU A 300 -10.78 -7.98 14.95
CA LEU A 300 -11.30 -6.63 14.72
C LEU A 300 -10.26 -5.56 15.10
N VAL A 301 -9.63 -5.70 16.26
CA VAL A 301 -8.57 -4.79 16.73
C VAL A 301 -7.35 -4.86 15.79
N ALA A 302 -6.94 -6.06 15.37
CA ALA A 302 -5.85 -6.22 14.40
C ALA A 302 -6.17 -5.57 13.05
N GLY A 303 -7.41 -5.69 12.57
CA GLY A 303 -7.88 -5.05 11.35
C GLY A 303 -7.86 -3.52 11.45
N ASP A 304 -8.34 -2.96 12.56
CA ASP A 304 -8.29 -1.53 12.82
C ASP A 304 -6.85 -1.01 12.90
N HIS A 305 -5.97 -1.71 13.61
CA HIS A 305 -4.55 -1.35 13.73
C HIS A 305 -3.84 -1.40 12.38
N LEU A 306 -4.13 -2.42 11.55
CA LEU A 306 -3.58 -2.51 10.19
C LEU A 306 -4.06 -1.35 9.31
N ARG A 307 -5.34 -0.95 9.41
CA ARG A 307 -5.88 0.20 8.68
C ARG A 307 -5.23 1.51 9.10
N LEU A 308 -5.07 1.73 10.41
CA LEU A 308 -4.37 2.92 10.94
C LEU A 308 -2.90 2.95 10.49
N ALA A 309 -2.21 1.80 10.56
CA ALA A 309 -0.83 1.70 10.08
C ALA A 309 -0.73 2.00 8.58
N ALA A 310 -1.67 1.50 7.75
CA ALA A 310 -1.69 1.77 6.32
C ALA A 310 -1.99 3.24 6.00
N ASP A 311 -2.82 3.90 6.81
CA ASP A 311 -3.05 5.34 6.68
C ASP A 311 -1.80 6.16 7.01
N HIS A 312 -1.08 5.80 8.08
CA HIS A 312 0.21 6.41 8.40
C HIS A 312 1.27 6.15 7.34
N ALA A 313 1.33 4.94 6.79
CA ALA A 313 2.22 4.59 5.69
C ALA A 313 1.91 5.40 4.43
N ALA A 314 0.64 5.50 4.04
CA ALA A 314 0.24 6.29 2.87
C ALA A 314 0.57 7.78 3.04
N ALA A 315 0.33 8.35 4.23
CA ALA A 315 0.71 9.73 4.53
C ALA A 315 2.23 9.93 4.48
N SER A 316 3.00 9.03 5.08
CA SER A 316 4.48 9.09 5.08
C SER A 316 5.05 9.01 3.67
N LEU A 317 4.52 8.10 2.83
CA LEU A 317 4.95 7.95 1.44
C LEU A 317 4.56 9.15 0.59
N HIS A 318 3.37 9.73 0.81
CA HIS A 318 2.96 10.96 0.16
C HIS A 318 3.87 12.14 0.53
N THR A 319 4.17 12.31 1.83
CA THR A 319 5.09 13.35 2.31
C THR A 319 6.50 13.18 1.74
N ALA A 320 7.02 11.94 1.71
CA ALA A 320 8.33 11.65 1.13
C ALA A 320 8.37 11.98 -0.37
N ALA A 321 7.37 11.51 -1.14
CA ALA A 321 7.27 11.79 -2.57
C ALA A 321 7.13 13.29 -2.88
N ALA A 322 6.41 14.05 -2.03
CA ALA A 322 6.20 15.48 -2.17
C ALA A 322 7.42 16.33 -1.77
N ASN A 323 8.42 15.74 -1.09
CA ASN A 323 9.61 16.46 -0.65
C ASN A 323 10.68 16.47 -1.75
N PRO A 324 10.93 17.61 -2.41
CA PRO A 324 11.95 17.71 -3.47
C PRO A 324 13.39 17.59 -2.94
N GLY A 325 13.60 17.72 -1.62
CA GLY A 325 14.92 17.59 -1.00
C GLY A 325 15.34 16.16 -0.69
N LEU A 326 14.43 15.17 -0.83
CA LEU A 326 14.77 13.75 -0.70
C LEU A 326 15.14 13.17 -2.05
N ASP A 327 16.15 12.32 -2.07
CA ASP A 327 16.49 11.57 -3.29
C ASP A 327 15.39 10.55 -3.61
N LEU A 328 15.17 10.28 -4.89
CA LEU A 328 14.13 9.36 -5.32
C LEU A 328 14.41 7.94 -4.80
N ALA A 329 15.68 7.52 -4.70
CA ALA A 329 16.03 6.22 -4.15
C ALA A 329 15.60 6.09 -2.67
N GLU A 330 15.67 7.16 -1.88
CA GLU A 330 15.20 7.19 -0.49
C GLU A 330 13.67 7.10 -0.40
N VAL A 331 12.94 7.76 -1.32
CA VAL A 331 11.48 7.68 -1.41
C VAL A 331 11.05 6.23 -1.73
N LEU A 332 11.70 5.59 -2.70
CA LEU A 332 11.40 4.19 -3.06
C LEU A 332 11.76 3.23 -1.91
N GLY A 333 12.91 3.42 -1.26
CA GLY A 333 13.32 2.66 -0.08
C GLY A 333 12.33 2.77 1.09
N THR A 334 11.80 3.97 1.32
CA THR A 334 10.73 4.22 2.31
C THR A 334 9.47 3.41 1.97
N GLY A 335 9.08 3.36 0.69
CA GLY A 335 7.97 2.54 0.21
C GLY A 335 8.11 1.06 0.58
N HIS A 336 9.29 0.47 0.37
CA HIS A 336 9.55 -0.94 0.73
C HIS A 336 9.49 -1.19 2.25
N ILE A 337 10.05 -0.28 3.06
CA ILE A 337 10.01 -0.39 4.53
C ILE A 337 8.55 -0.40 5.00
N LEU A 338 7.73 0.50 4.46
CA LEU A 338 6.31 0.59 4.80
C LEU A 338 5.52 -0.63 4.33
N ALA A 339 5.76 -1.13 3.12
CA ALA A 339 5.13 -2.35 2.61
C ALA A 339 5.45 -3.55 3.53
N GLU A 340 6.72 -3.72 3.93
CA GLU A 340 7.13 -4.80 4.83
C GLU A 340 6.51 -4.67 6.23
N ALA A 341 6.45 -3.45 6.78
CA ALA A 341 5.78 -3.20 8.06
C ALA A 341 4.30 -3.60 8.02
N LEU A 342 3.60 -3.35 6.92
CA LEU A 342 2.21 -3.74 6.75
C LEU A 342 2.02 -5.26 6.58
N ARG A 343 2.96 -5.95 5.91
CA ARG A 343 2.97 -7.43 5.89
C ARG A 343 3.13 -8.03 7.28
N ALA A 344 4.01 -7.44 8.09
CA ALA A 344 4.20 -7.89 9.47
C ALA A 344 2.95 -7.60 10.31
N GLY A 345 2.35 -6.41 10.14
CA GLY A 345 1.14 -5.99 10.85
C GLY A 345 -0.13 -6.76 10.51
N SER A 346 -0.20 -7.42 9.34
CA SER A 346 -1.38 -8.19 8.94
C SER A 346 -1.40 -9.64 9.48
N ARG A 347 -0.26 -10.17 9.95
CA ARG A 347 -0.14 -11.55 10.47
C ARG A 347 -1.18 -11.92 11.54
N PRO A 348 -1.58 -11.03 12.48
CA PRO A 348 -2.57 -11.38 13.51
C PRO A 348 -3.99 -11.64 12.98
N LEU A 349 -4.27 -11.35 11.71
CA LEU A 349 -5.57 -11.67 11.10
C LEU A 349 -5.72 -13.18 10.85
N ASP A 350 -4.62 -13.89 10.56
CA ASP A 350 -4.66 -15.31 10.20
C ASP A 350 -4.70 -16.26 11.42
N THR A 351 -4.57 -15.73 12.64
CA THR A 351 -4.32 -16.51 13.87
C THR A 351 -5.43 -17.49 14.29
N GLU A 352 -6.60 -17.46 13.65
CA GLU A 352 -7.73 -18.36 13.96
C GLU A 352 -8.12 -19.33 12.84
N SER A 353 -7.35 -19.42 11.75
CA SER A 353 -7.60 -20.39 10.66
C SER A 353 -7.42 -21.87 11.09
N VAL A 354 -7.12 -22.15 12.37
CA VAL A 354 -6.72 -23.49 12.83
C VAL A 354 -7.91 -24.37 13.25
N ASP A 355 -9.11 -23.85 13.52
CA ASP A 355 -10.22 -24.68 14.06
C ASP A 355 -11.39 -24.99 13.13
N LEU A 356 -11.52 -24.35 11.96
CA LEU A 356 -12.58 -24.73 11.01
C LEU A 356 -12.33 -26.11 10.37
N ALA A 357 -11.06 -26.49 10.18
CA ALA A 357 -10.71 -27.85 9.74
C ALA A 357 -11.04 -28.90 10.81
N ARG A 358 -10.89 -28.57 12.09
CA ARG A 358 -11.26 -29.45 13.22
C ARG A 358 -12.78 -29.56 13.37
N LEU A 359 -13.53 -28.48 13.15
CA LEU A 359 -15.00 -28.51 13.11
C LEU A 359 -15.55 -29.32 11.93
N ALA A 360 -14.91 -29.27 10.76
CA ALA A 360 -15.25 -30.13 9.63
C ALA A 360 -14.98 -31.63 9.93
N THR A 361 -14.01 -31.93 10.78
CA THR A 361 -13.68 -33.31 11.17
C THR A 361 -14.68 -33.87 12.20
N VAL A 362 -15.28 -33.04 13.06
CA VAL A 362 -16.29 -33.47 14.05
C VAL A 362 -17.65 -33.79 13.40
N HIS A 363 -17.96 -33.23 12.24
CA HIS A 363 -19.15 -33.62 11.46
C HIS A 363 -18.99 -34.95 10.70
N ALA A 364 -17.81 -35.56 10.71
CA ALA A 364 -17.53 -36.86 10.11
C ALA A 364 -17.32 -37.95 11.18
N LEU A 365 -18.28 -38.13 12.11
CA LEU A 365 -18.37 -39.35 12.90
C LEU A 365 -19.02 -40.47 12.06
N PRO A 366 -18.50 -41.71 12.08
CA PRO A 366 -19.09 -42.81 11.31
C PRO A 366 -20.46 -43.15 11.87
N SER A 367 -21.46 -43.25 10.99
CA SER A 367 -22.79 -43.76 11.32
C SER A 367 -22.67 -45.13 11.98
N ALA A 368 -23.20 -45.27 13.19
CA ALA A 368 -23.28 -46.54 13.88
C ALA A 368 -23.99 -47.58 12.99
N HIS A 369 -23.26 -48.63 12.59
CA HIS A 369 -23.84 -49.78 11.93
C HIS A 369 -24.82 -50.48 12.88
N VAL A 370 -26.12 -50.27 12.64
CA VAL A 370 -27.19 -51.07 13.23
C VAL A 370 -27.12 -52.46 12.59
N HIS A 371 -26.54 -53.43 13.29
CA HIS A 371 -26.68 -54.85 12.97
C HIS A 371 -28.14 -55.25 13.12
N ARG A 372 -28.84 -55.46 11.98
CA ARG A 372 -30.10 -56.21 11.95
C ARG A 372 -29.78 -57.69 12.17
N ALA A 373 -30.18 -58.22 13.32
CA ALA A 373 -30.32 -59.65 13.51
C ALA A 373 -31.48 -60.17 12.63
N GLY A 374 -31.22 -61.22 11.85
CA GLY A 374 -32.22 -61.92 11.05
C GLY A 374 -33.17 -62.78 11.91
N PRO A 375 -34.27 -63.27 11.33
CA PRO A 375 -35.31 -63.98 12.07
C PRO A 375 -34.88 -65.41 12.39
N VAL A 376 -35.16 -65.86 13.61
CA VAL A 376 -35.01 -67.26 14.04
C VAL A 376 -36.31 -67.99 13.71
N ALA A 377 -36.22 -69.03 12.89
CA ALA A 377 -37.28 -70.00 12.69
C ALA A 377 -37.27 -71.01 13.85
N GLY A 378 -38.46 -71.29 14.39
CA GLY A 378 -38.71 -72.28 15.44
C GLY A 378 -40.18 -72.27 15.81
#